data_AF-A0A9D5RXF4-F1
#
_entry.id   AF-A0A9D5RXF4-F1
#
_cell.length_a   1.000
_cell.length_b   1.000
_cell.length_c   1.000
_cell.angle_alpha   90.00
_cell.angle_beta   90.00
_cell.angle_gamma   90.00
#
_symmetry.space_group_name_H-M   'P 1'
#
loop_
_entity.id
_entity.type
_entity.pdbx_description
1 polymer ?
#
loop_
_entity_poly.entity_id
_entity_poly.type
_entity_poly.pdbx_seq_one_letter_code
_entity_poly.pdbx_strand_id
1 'polypeptide(L)'
;HQIWLAQELSDAGCDIIIGNHPHMIQPVQWINGNKTICFYALGNLISAQFDDSLVGMMGAVTINKRTEGDKTEITLSDVKADLHWTYGEAVQWLDIGVYPFTQLNDSICPGYQELYSRMSQIITAMDDSIQVGGF
;
A
#
# COMPACT_ATOMS: atom_id res chain seq x y z
N HIS A 1 5.87 -13.28 -11.14
CA HIS A 1 4.96 -14.28 -10.54
C HIS A 1 3.72 -13.67 -9.92
N GLN A 2 3.84 -12.60 -9.11
CA GLN A 2 2.69 -12.03 -8.40
C GLN A 2 1.55 -11.55 -9.32
N ILE A 3 1.84 -10.90 -10.46
CA ILE A 3 0.83 -10.42 -11.41
C ILE A 3 -0.06 -11.57 -11.92
N TRP A 4 0.55 -12.68 -12.33
CA TRP A 4 -0.19 -13.84 -12.82
C TRP A 4 -1.04 -14.47 -11.70
N LEU A 5 -0.48 -14.63 -10.50
CA LEU A 5 -1.24 -15.18 -9.37
C LEU A 5 -2.39 -14.24 -8.95
N ALA A 6 -2.19 -12.92 -9.00
CA ALA A 6 -3.24 -11.95 -8.69
C ALA A 6 -4.39 -12.04 -9.70
N GLN A 7 -4.09 -12.26 -10.98
CA GLN A 7 -5.10 -12.51 -12.00
C GLN A 7 -5.87 -13.81 -11.74
N GLU A 8 -5.19 -14.93 -11.46
CA GLU A 8 -5.85 -16.21 -11.15
C GLU A 8 -6.75 -16.12 -9.91
N LEU A 9 -6.31 -15.40 -8.87
CA LEU A 9 -7.12 -15.16 -7.66
C LEU A 9 -8.32 -14.26 -7.95
N SER A 10 -8.15 -13.22 -8.77
CA SER A 10 -9.26 -12.37 -9.21
C SER A 10 -10.28 -13.16 -10.03
N ASP A 11 -9.82 -13.99 -10.97
CA ASP A 11 -10.67 -14.85 -11.80
C ASP A 11 -11.41 -15.92 -10.97
N ALA A 12 -10.81 -16.37 -9.87
CA ALA A 12 -11.43 -17.26 -8.88
C ALA A 12 -12.44 -16.55 -7.96
N GLY A 13 -12.58 -15.22 -8.04
CA GLY A 13 -13.59 -14.44 -7.32
C GLY A 13 -13.10 -13.72 -6.07
N CYS A 14 -11.79 -13.50 -5.89
CA CYS A 14 -11.30 -12.67 -4.78
C CYS A 14 -11.65 -11.18 -5.00
N ASP A 15 -12.22 -10.51 -4.00
CA ASP A 15 -12.49 -9.06 -4.06
C ASP A 15 -11.27 -8.20 -3.62
N ILE A 16 -10.49 -8.70 -2.66
CA ILE A 16 -9.32 -8.00 -2.11
C ILE A 16 -8.15 -8.97 -2.05
N ILE A 17 -7.01 -8.60 -2.63
CA ILE A 17 -5.75 -9.34 -2.56
C ILE A 17 -4.74 -8.49 -1.81
N ILE A 18 -4.20 -9.03 -0.71
CA ILE A 18 -3.13 -8.41 0.07
C ILE A 18 -1.91 -9.32 -0.04
N GLY A 19 -0.98 -8.93 -0.91
CA GLY A 19 0.31 -9.56 -1.06
C GLY A 19 1.34 -8.98 -0.10
N ASN A 20 2.43 -9.72 0.07
CA ASN A 20 3.61 -9.26 0.78
C ASN A 20 4.86 -9.90 0.18
N HIS A 21 6.02 -9.34 0.53
CA HIS A 21 7.32 -9.61 -0.06
C HIS A 21 7.39 -9.18 -1.54
N PRO A 22 8.31 -8.29 -1.94
CA PRO A 22 9.55 -7.91 -1.28
C PRO A 22 9.35 -6.99 -0.05
N HIS A 23 10.44 -6.69 0.66
CA HIS A 23 10.46 -5.75 1.79
C HIS A 23 10.23 -4.28 1.39
N MET A 24 10.03 -4.01 0.10
CA MET A 24 9.70 -2.72 -0.46
C MET A 24 8.24 -2.73 -0.92
N ILE A 25 7.63 -1.54 -0.93
CA ILE A 25 6.28 -1.36 -1.50
C ILE A 25 6.26 -1.78 -2.97
N GLN A 26 5.11 -2.24 -3.43
CA GLN A 26 4.82 -2.54 -4.83
C GLN A 26 3.52 -1.85 -5.23
N PRO A 27 3.20 -1.81 -6.54
CA PRO A 27 2.01 -1.13 -7.03
C PRO A 27 0.71 -1.62 -6.37
N VAL A 28 -0.32 -0.78 -6.47
CA VAL A 28 -1.70 -1.13 -6.15
C VAL A 28 -2.49 -1.05 -7.45
N GLN A 29 -3.41 -2.00 -7.68
CA GLN A 29 -4.11 -2.08 -8.96
C GLN A 29 -5.51 -2.66 -8.80
N TRP A 30 -6.46 -2.06 -9.50
CA TRP A 30 -7.74 -2.71 -9.81
C TRP A 30 -7.60 -3.71 -10.96
N ILE A 31 -8.05 -4.94 -10.73
CA ILE A 31 -8.04 -6.04 -11.69
C ILE A 31 -9.47 -6.35 -12.12
N ASN A 32 -9.63 -6.89 -13.33
CA ASN A 32 -10.91 -7.36 -13.89
C ASN A 32 -12.02 -6.29 -13.94
N GLY A 33 -11.65 -5.06 -14.32
CA GLY A 33 -12.59 -3.94 -14.44
C GLY A 33 -13.11 -3.47 -13.08
N ASN A 34 -12.20 -3.24 -12.13
CA ASN A 34 -12.47 -2.74 -10.78
C ASN A 34 -13.26 -3.70 -9.89
N LYS A 35 -13.14 -5.01 -10.13
CA LYS A 35 -13.75 -6.05 -9.29
C LYS A 35 -12.85 -6.46 -8.13
N THR A 36 -11.55 -6.52 -8.37
CA THR A 36 -10.57 -6.95 -7.37
C THR A 36 -9.56 -5.85 -7.15
N ILE A 37 -9.38 -5.40 -5.90
CA ILE A 37 -8.25 -4.52 -5.55
C ILE A 37 -7.07 -5.37 -5.09
N CYS A 38 -5.90 -5.16 -5.68
CA CYS A 38 -4.67 -5.87 -5.32
C CYS A 38 -3.62 -4.90 -4.77
N PHE A 39 -3.19 -5.12 -3.53
CA PHE A 39 -1.99 -4.52 -2.95
C PHE A 39 -0.85 -5.55 -3.09
N TYR A 40 0.04 -5.38 -4.07
CA TYR A 40 1.03 -6.42 -4.40
C TYR A 40 2.05 -6.66 -3.26
N ALA A 41 2.52 -5.59 -2.63
CA ALA A 41 3.30 -5.65 -1.41
C ALA A 41 3.21 -4.32 -0.67
N LEU A 42 2.97 -4.40 0.65
CA LEU A 42 2.89 -3.24 1.53
C LEU A 42 4.27 -2.77 2.03
N GLY A 43 5.33 -3.50 1.72
CA GLY A 43 6.65 -3.29 2.34
C GLY A 43 6.64 -3.61 3.84
N ASN A 44 7.65 -3.13 4.55
CA ASN A 44 7.76 -3.33 5.99
C ASN A 44 6.98 -2.24 6.74
N LEU A 45 6.13 -2.64 7.70
CA LEU A 45 5.53 -1.68 8.65
C LEU A 45 6.58 -1.07 9.60
N ILE A 46 7.56 -1.89 9.97
CA ILE A 46 8.73 -1.50 10.76
C ILE A 46 9.93 -2.10 10.06
N SER A 47 10.89 -1.27 9.68
CA SER A 47 12.08 -1.69 8.94
C SER A 47 13.36 -1.39 9.70
N ALA A 48 14.29 -2.33 9.67
CA ALA A 48 15.65 -2.18 10.18
C ALA A 48 16.69 -2.39 9.06
N GLN A 49 16.29 -2.06 7.83
CA GLN A 49 17.15 -2.04 6.65
C GLN A 49 17.66 -0.61 6.41
N PHE A 50 18.32 -0.34 5.28
CA PHE A 50 19.10 0.90 5.10
C PHE A 50 18.76 1.64 3.79
N ASP A 51 17.72 1.21 3.07
CA ASP A 51 17.36 1.70 1.74
C ASP A 51 15.86 2.02 1.65
N ASP A 52 15.32 1.98 0.44
CA ASP A 52 13.91 2.22 0.13
C ASP A 52 12.94 1.28 0.89
N SER A 53 13.42 0.17 1.45
CA SER A 53 12.66 -0.68 2.37
C SER A 53 12.39 -0.06 3.74
N LEU A 54 12.92 1.13 4.04
CA LEU A 54 12.49 1.97 5.17
C LEU A 54 11.11 2.57 4.95
N VAL A 55 10.62 2.62 3.71
CA VAL A 55 9.29 3.08 3.37
C VAL A 55 8.34 1.89 3.28
N GLY A 56 7.25 1.95 4.03
CA GLY A 56 6.14 1.02 3.93
C GLY A 56 4.84 1.73 3.56
N MET A 57 3.83 0.93 3.21
CA MET A 57 2.52 1.37 2.77
C MET A 57 1.43 0.85 3.72
N MET A 58 0.45 1.70 4.02
CA MET A 58 -0.82 1.35 4.64
C MET A 58 -1.90 1.44 3.56
N GLY A 59 -2.68 0.37 3.40
CA GLY A 59 -3.83 0.34 2.49
C GLY A 59 -5.14 0.52 3.25
N ALA A 60 -6.10 1.23 2.65
CA ALA A 60 -7.48 1.30 3.11
C ALA A 60 -8.44 1.00 1.96
N VAL A 61 -9.54 0.31 2.29
CA VAL A 61 -10.64 -0.01 1.39
C VAL A 61 -11.92 0.05 2.21
N THR A 62 -12.94 0.74 1.71
CA THR A 62 -14.28 0.70 2.29
C THR A 62 -15.07 -0.44 1.67
N ILE A 63 -15.62 -1.32 2.51
CA ILE A 63 -16.52 -2.41 2.10
C ILE A 63 -17.96 -1.98 2.36
N ASN A 64 -18.73 -1.81 1.28
CA ASN A 64 -20.14 -1.48 1.35
C ASN A 64 -20.98 -2.74 1.21
N LYS A 65 -21.99 -2.88 2.07
CA LYS A 65 -22.97 -3.96 2.00
C LYS A 65 -24.37 -3.38 1.82
N ARG A 66 -25.08 -3.83 0.80
CA ARG A 66 -26.49 -3.51 0.56
C ARG A 66 -27.30 -4.80 0.58
N THR A 67 -28.40 -4.81 1.34
CA THR A 67 -29.35 -5.93 1.37
C THR A 67 -30.73 -5.44 0.98
N GLU A 68 -31.34 -6.09 -0.01
CA GLU A 68 -32.71 -5.83 -0.47
C GLU A 68 -33.48 -7.15 -0.57
N GLY A 69 -34.34 -7.42 0.43
CA GLY A 69 -34.96 -8.72 0.61
C GLY A 69 -33.91 -9.81 0.83
N ASP A 70 -33.95 -10.86 0.01
CA ASP A 70 -32.99 -11.98 0.07
C ASP A 70 -31.70 -11.72 -0.74
N LYS A 71 -31.59 -10.57 -1.42
CA LYS A 71 -30.41 -10.22 -2.21
C LYS A 71 -29.42 -9.43 -1.35
N THR A 72 -28.15 -9.80 -1.41
CA THR A 72 -27.04 -9.06 -0.82
C THR A 72 -26.04 -8.70 -1.91
N GLU A 73 -25.63 -7.45 -1.94
CA GLU A 73 -24.59 -6.92 -2.81
C GLU A 73 -23.45 -6.38 -1.93
N ILE A 74 -22.21 -6.69 -2.32
CA ILE A 74 -20.98 -6.16 -1.72
C ILE A 74 -20.26 -5.34 -2.79
N THR A 75 -19.86 -4.12 -2.46
CA THR A 75 -19.05 -3.27 -3.33
C THR A 75 -17.89 -2.66 -2.56
N LEU A 76 -16.79 -2.41 -3.26
CA LEU A 76 -15.60 -1.79 -2.70
C LEU A 76 -15.50 -0.33 -3.17
N SER A 77 -15.09 0.57 -2.28
CA SER A 77 -14.92 1.99 -2.59
C SER A 77 -13.82 2.63 -1.74
N ASP A 78 -13.48 3.89 -2.03
CA ASP A 78 -12.56 4.70 -1.23
C ASP A 78 -11.20 4.01 -0.99
N VAL A 79 -10.63 3.44 -2.06
CA VAL A 79 -9.33 2.77 -1.98
C VAL A 79 -8.23 3.82 -1.87
N LYS A 80 -7.42 3.68 -0.82
CA LYS A 80 -6.28 4.57 -0.53
C LYS A 80 -5.06 3.76 -0.19
N ALA A 81 -3.91 4.33 -0.50
CA ALA A 81 -2.61 3.89 -0.03
C ALA A 81 -1.88 5.09 0.57
N ASP A 82 -1.20 4.92 1.69
CA ASP A 82 -0.39 5.98 2.28
C ASP A 82 0.90 5.44 2.84
N LEU A 83 1.89 6.31 2.91
CA LEU A 83 3.26 5.95 3.16
C LEU A 83 3.62 6.27 4.61
N HIS A 84 4.45 5.42 5.18
CA HIS A 84 5.17 5.71 6.40
C HIS A 84 6.65 5.42 6.20
N TRP A 85 7.48 6.12 6.96
CA TRP A 85 8.92 5.96 6.97
C TRP A 85 9.38 5.47 8.33
N THR A 86 10.23 4.45 8.35
CA THR A 86 10.87 3.96 9.57
C THR A 86 12.18 4.70 9.80
N TYR A 87 12.38 5.20 11.02
CA TYR A 87 13.66 5.68 11.50
C TYR A 87 14.28 4.66 12.47
N GLY A 88 15.60 4.71 12.62
CA GLY A 88 16.31 4.00 13.68
C GLY A 88 17.76 3.71 13.36
N GLU A 89 18.54 3.34 14.38
CA GLU A 89 19.89 2.82 14.19
C GLU A 89 19.82 1.35 13.76
N ALA A 90 19.62 1.12 12.48
CA ALA A 90 19.48 -0.22 11.90
C ALA A 90 20.68 -1.16 12.19
N VAL A 91 21.85 -0.62 12.57
CA VAL A 91 23.03 -1.41 12.99
C VAL A 91 22.89 -2.00 14.39
N GLN A 92 22.13 -1.34 15.28
CA GLN A 92 21.98 -1.76 16.69
C GLN A 92 20.60 -2.34 17.02
N TRP A 93 19.62 -2.26 16.12
CA TRP A 93 18.21 -2.65 16.36
C TRP A 93 17.57 -1.90 17.54
N LEU A 94 18.09 -0.71 17.85
CA LEU A 94 17.64 0.15 18.94
C LEU A 94 16.99 1.41 18.37
N ASP A 95 16.06 1.98 19.14
CA ASP A 95 15.34 3.22 18.82
C ASP A 95 14.71 3.24 17.43
N ILE A 96 13.93 2.19 17.13
CA ILE A 96 13.17 2.09 15.89
C ILE A 96 11.78 2.68 16.10
N GLY A 97 11.37 3.58 15.22
CA GLY A 97 10.01 4.11 15.21
C GLY A 97 9.54 4.48 13.81
N VAL A 98 8.25 4.80 13.71
CA VAL A 98 7.57 5.02 12.43
C VAL A 98 6.98 6.43 12.39
N TYR A 99 7.27 7.15 11.32
CA TYR A 99 6.65 8.43 11.00
C TYR A 99 5.68 8.25 9.83
N PRO A 100 4.40 8.65 9.98
CA PRO A 100 3.59 9.00 8.82
C PRO A 100 4.29 10.08 8.01
N PHE A 101 4.24 10.02 6.68
CA PHE A 101 4.90 11.03 5.84
C PHE A 101 4.39 12.45 6.10
N THR A 102 3.16 12.60 6.58
CA THR A 102 2.56 13.88 7.00
C THR A 102 3.26 14.54 8.20
N GLN A 103 4.07 13.78 8.96
CA GLN A 103 4.84 14.27 10.11
C GLN A 103 6.31 14.50 9.78
N LEU A 104 6.76 14.15 8.57
CA LEU A 104 8.15 14.32 8.14
C LEU A 104 8.44 15.78 7.77
N ASN A 105 9.71 16.13 7.95
CA ASN A 105 10.32 17.36 7.46
C ASN A 105 11.81 17.08 7.20
N ASP A 106 12.52 18.01 6.56
CA ASP A 106 13.92 17.82 6.18
C ASP A 106 14.89 17.64 7.36
N SER A 107 14.51 18.06 8.58
CA SER A 107 15.33 17.80 9.77
C SER A 107 15.24 16.34 10.23
N ILE A 108 14.15 15.64 9.90
CA ILE A 108 13.93 14.22 10.26
C ILE A 108 14.39 13.31 9.13
N CYS A 109 13.95 13.61 7.90
CA CYS A 109 14.28 12.85 6.69
C CYS A 109 14.55 13.85 5.56
N PRO A 110 15.83 14.24 5.33
CA PRO A 110 16.19 15.13 4.24
C PRO A 110 15.67 14.60 2.88
N GLY A 111 14.99 15.44 2.10
CA GLY A 111 14.46 15.05 0.80
C GLY A 111 13.19 14.18 0.86
N TYR A 112 12.49 14.14 2.00
CA TYR A 112 11.29 13.32 2.17
C TYR A 112 10.19 13.57 1.12
N GLN A 113 10.11 14.78 0.56
CA GLN A 113 9.13 15.12 -0.49
C GLN A 113 9.43 14.41 -1.81
N GLU A 114 10.70 14.36 -2.21
CA GLU A 114 11.14 13.63 -3.40
C GLU A 114 10.97 12.13 -3.19
N LEU A 115 11.32 11.64 -1.99
CA LEU A 115 11.07 10.26 -1.59
C LEU A 115 9.57 9.91 -1.67
N TYR A 116 8.69 10.74 -1.11
CA TYR A 116 7.24 10.55 -1.17
C TYR A 116 6.75 10.52 -2.62
N SER A 117 7.22 11.44 -3.47
CA SER A 117 6.84 11.49 -4.87
C SER A 117 7.27 10.23 -5.63
N ARG A 118 8.52 9.77 -5.44
CA ARG A 118 9.02 8.52 -6.04
C ARG A 118 8.21 7.30 -5.60
N MET A 119 7.94 7.19 -4.30
CA MET A 119 7.19 6.07 -3.74
C MET A 119 5.72 6.09 -4.17
N SER A 120 5.11 7.28 -4.28
CA SER A 120 3.77 7.44 -4.83
C SER A 120 3.68 6.96 -6.28
N GLN A 121 4.71 7.23 -7.10
CA GLN A 121 4.77 6.73 -8.47
C GLN A 121 4.86 5.20 -8.54
N ILE A 122 5.47 4.54 -7.54
CA ILE A 122 5.47 3.08 -7.47
C ILE A 122 4.05 2.56 -7.19
N ILE A 123 3.34 3.16 -6.22
CA ILE A 123 1.96 2.78 -5.89
C ILE A 123 1.08 2.85 -7.14
N THR A 124 1.17 3.94 -7.90
CA THR A 124 0.31 4.21 -9.06
C THR A 124 0.84 3.67 -10.39
N ALA A 125 1.98 2.94 -10.39
CA ALA A 125 2.64 2.51 -11.62
C ALA A 125 1.78 1.61 -12.52
N MET A 126 0.80 0.90 -11.94
CA MET A 126 -0.12 0.00 -12.65
C MET A 126 -1.54 0.53 -12.75
N ASP A 127 -1.87 1.57 -12.00
CA ASP A 127 -3.21 2.15 -11.89
C ASP A 127 -3.10 3.56 -11.28
N ASP A 128 -3.30 4.58 -12.12
CA ASP A 128 -3.19 5.99 -11.71
C ASP A 128 -4.44 6.51 -10.98
N SER A 129 -5.49 5.69 -10.87
CA SER A 129 -6.70 6.03 -10.11
C SER A 129 -6.53 5.82 -8.60
N ILE A 130 -5.46 5.14 -8.16
CA ILE A 130 -5.22 4.88 -6.75
C ILE A 130 -4.87 6.19 -6.03
N GLN A 131 -5.66 6.54 -5.02
CA GLN A 131 -5.39 7.70 -4.18
C GLN A 131 -4.18 7.41 -3.28
N VAL A 132 -3.14 8.24 -3.39
CA VAL A 132 -2.00 8.25 -2.46
C VAL A 132 -2.16 9.36 -1.43
N GLY A 133 -2.15 8.99 -0.14
CA GLY A 133 -2.38 9.90 0.98
C GLY A 133 -3.86 10.03 1.39
N GLY A 134 -4.11 10.85 2.42
CA GLY A 134 -5.46 11.15 2.91
C GLY A 134 -5.92 10.29 4.08
N PHE A 135 -4.97 9.74 4.85
CA PHE A 135 -5.19 9.24 6.21
C PHE A 135 -5.05 10.36 7.25
#